data_AF-A0A842ST73-F1
#
_entry.id   AF-A0A842ST73-F1
#
_cell.length_a   1.000
_cell.length_b   1.000
_cell.length_c   1.000
_cell.angle_alpha   90.00
_cell.angle_beta   90.00
_cell.angle_gamma   90.00
#
_symmetry.space_group_name_H-M   'P 1'
#
loop_
_entity.id
_entity.type
_entity.pdbx_description
1 polymer ?
#
loop_
_entity_poly.entity_id
_entity_poly.type
_entity_poly.pdbx_seq_one_letter_code
_entity_poly.pdbx_strand_id
1 'polypeptide(L)'
;GNLLEDPEIEIEYCKAIESRGKVSDHVIIAGMRSGRLGFPSEIEDDPILNLVKVRKETYPYAEERRLFYVAATRARKGIHILADRLNPSPFITEIRNEEYDVQESGNPP
;
A
#
# COMPACT_ATOMS: atom_id res chain seq x y z
N GLY A 1 -3.47 -39.94 -18.32
CA GLY A 1 -2.76 -38.78 -18.88
C GLY A 1 -3.20 -37.60 -18.06
N ASN A 2 -2.28 -37.01 -17.29
CA ASN A 2 -2.60 -35.95 -16.34
C ASN A 2 -3.15 -34.73 -17.09
N LEU A 3 -4.42 -34.44 -16.83
CA LEU A 3 -5.04 -33.17 -17.15
C LEU A 3 -4.39 -32.17 -16.21
N LEU A 4 -3.56 -31.29 -16.77
CA LEU A 4 -3.01 -30.15 -16.04
C LEU A 4 -4.23 -29.33 -15.57
N GLU A 5 -4.50 -29.36 -14.26
CA GLU A 5 -5.37 -28.39 -13.61
C GLU A 5 -4.72 -27.03 -13.85
N ASP A 6 -5.30 -26.24 -14.76
CA ASP A 6 -4.95 -24.84 -14.91
C ASP A 6 -5.44 -24.15 -13.63
N PRO A 7 -4.55 -23.67 -12.74
CA PRO A 7 -5.02 -23.03 -11.53
C PRO A 7 -5.72 -21.74 -11.94
N GLU A 8 -7.05 -21.70 -11.84
CA GLU A 8 -7.84 -20.48 -12.06
C GLU A 8 -7.24 -19.34 -11.23
N ILE A 9 -6.62 -18.37 -11.90
CA ILE A 9 -6.06 -17.20 -11.26
C ILE A 9 -7.22 -16.27 -10.89
N GLU A 10 -7.54 -16.21 -9.60
CA GLU A 10 -8.53 -15.27 -9.06
C GLU A 10 -7.89 -13.90 -8.79
N ILE A 11 -8.47 -12.85 -9.37
CA ILE A 11 -8.01 -11.47 -9.21
C ILE A 11 -9.15 -10.64 -8.61
N GLU A 12 -8.89 -9.99 -7.48
CA GLU A 12 -9.82 -9.07 -6.83
C GLU A 12 -9.22 -7.67 -6.72
N TYR A 13 -10.01 -6.65 -7.05
CA TYR A 13 -9.66 -5.24 -6.84
C TYR A 13 -10.52 -4.65 -5.73
N CYS A 14 -9.88 -3.99 -4.76
CA CYS A 14 -10.58 -3.29 -3.69
C CYS A 14 -9.72 -2.14 -3.13
N LYS A 15 -10.34 -1.24 -2.37
CA LYS A 15 -9.62 -0.23 -1.59
C LYS A 15 -8.93 -0.88 -0.39
N ALA A 16 -7.85 -0.26 0.11
CA ALA A 16 -7.09 -0.80 1.24
C ALA A 16 -7.94 -1.10 2.50
N ILE A 17 -9.01 -0.34 2.76
CA ILE A 17 -9.92 -0.59 3.90
C ILE A 17 -10.75 -1.87 3.69
N GLU A 18 -11.17 -2.13 2.45
CA GLU A 18 -12.04 -3.24 2.08
C GLU A 18 -11.29 -4.59 2.05
N SER A 19 -9.95 -4.55 2.04
CA SER A 19 -9.11 -5.76 2.13
C SER A 19 -9.05 -6.36 3.54
N ARG A 20 -9.59 -5.66 4.55
CA ARG A 20 -9.62 -6.14 5.94
C ARG A 20 -10.29 -7.51 6.01
N GLY A 21 -9.59 -8.47 6.62
CA GLY A 21 -10.08 -9.85 6.79
C GLY A 21 -9.94 -10.75 5.56
N LYS A 22 -9.55 -10.21 4.40
CA LYS A 22 -9.22 -10.99 3.20
C LYS A 22 -7.75 -11.39 3.21
N VAL A 23 -7.38 -12.46 2.54
CA VAL A 23 -5.98 -12.89 2.43
C VAL A 23 -5.73 -13.46 1.05
N SER A 24 -4.62 -13.05 0.43
CA SER A 24 -4.21 -13.51 -0.90
C SER A 24 -2.77 -14.02 -0.85
N ASP A 25 -2.40 -14.90 -1.77
CA ASP A 25 -1.01 -15.34 -1.89
C ASP A 25 -0.09 -14.15 -2.23
N HIS A 26 -0.53 -13.32 -3.18
CA HIS A 26 0.16 -12.10 -3.59
C HIS A 26 -0.76 -10.89 -3.45
N VAL A 27 -0.18 -9.75 -3.09
CA VAL A 27 -0.89 -8.46 -3.05
C VAL A 27 -0.15 -7.47 -3.93
N ILE A 28 -0.89 -6.75 -4.78
CA ILE A 28 -0.38 -5.64 -5.56
C ILE A 28 -0.95 -4.34 -4.96
N ILE A 29 -0.09 -3.48 -4.43
CA ILE A 29 -0.46 -2.15 -3.94
C ILE A 29 -0.14 -1.14 -5.03
N ALA A 30 -1.17 -0.48 -5.56
CA ALA A 30 -1.04 0.53 -6.60
C ALA A 30 -1.27 1.95 -6.07
N GLY A 31 -0.82 2.95 -6.84
CA GLY A 31 -1.07 4.36 -6.55
C GLY A 31 -0.11 4.98 -5.53
N MET A 32 1.07 4.37 -5.34
CA MET A 32 2.07 4.86 -4.38
C MET A 32 2.87 6.04 -4.96
N ARG A 33 2.28 7.23 -4.87
CA ARG A 33 2.89 8.50 -5.30
C ARG A 33 2.70 9.58 -4.24
N SER A 34 3.54 10.60 -4.27
CA SER A 34 3.38 11.79 -3.42
C SER A 34 2.34 12.79 -3.99
N GLY A 35 1.95 13.77 -3.18
CA GLY A 35 1.05 14.85 -3.54
C GLY A 35 -0.34 14.75 -2.88
N ARG A 36 -1.15 15.80 -3.08
CA ARG A 36 -2.50 15.94 -2.47
C ARG A 36 -3.42 14.73 -2.67
N LEU A 37 -3.40 14.12 -3.85
CA LEU A 37 -4.18 12.91 -4.18
C LEU A 37 -3.27 11.68 -4.28
N GLY A 38 -2.15 11.70 -3.57
CA GLY A 38 -1.21 10.60 -3.43
C GLY A 38 -1.58 9.70 -2.25
N PHE A 39 -0.66 8.79 -1.94
CA PHE A 39 -0.76 7.97 -0.74
C PHE A 39 0.60 7.92 -0.04
N PRO A 40 0.74 8.44 1.18
CA PRO A 40 -0.31 9.05 2.01
C PRO A 40 -0.91 10.31 1.39
N SER A 41 -2.15 10.62 1.80
CA SER A 41 -2.82 11.85 1.39
C SER A 41 -2.16 13.05 2.07
N GLU A 42 -1.89 14.11 1.31
CA GLU A 42 -1.43 15.40 1.85
C GLU A 42 -2.58 16.40 2.01
N ILE A 43 -3.83 15.97 1.82
CA ILE A 43 -5.00 16.78 2.14
C ILE A 43 -5.11 16.90 3.67
N GLU A 44 -5.13 18.12 4.17
CA GLU A 44 -5.39 18.39 5.58
C GLU A 44 -6.81 17.98 5.96
N ASP A 45 -6.93 17.31 7.11
CA ASP A 45 -8.22 16.99 7.72
C ASP A 45 -8.99 18.24 8.11
N ASP A 46 -10.31 18.18 8.06
CA ASP A 46 -11.18 19.25 8.53
C ASP A 46 -10.86 19.59 10.01
N PRO A 47 -10.71 20.87 10.38
CA PRO A 47 -10.49 21.28 11.77
C PRO A 47 -11.51 20.71 12.76
N ILE A 48 -12.75 20.48 12.33
CA ILE A 48 -13.83 19.89 13.13
C ILE A 48 -13.58 18.40 13.37
N LEU A 49 -13.08 17.66 12.36
CA LEU A 49 -12.71 16.25 12.52
C LEU A 49 -11.65 16.07 13.62
N ASN A 50 -10.74 17.04 13.76
CA ASN A 50 -9.72 17.00 14.81
C ASN A 50 -10.29 17.11 16.24
N LEU A 51 -11.47 17.72 16.43
CA LEU A 51 -12.11 17.83 17.75
C LEU A 51 -12.69 16.51 18.24
N VAL A 52 -13.05 15.60 17.32
CA VAL A 52 -13.65 14.30 17.66
C VAL A 52 -12.63 13.16 17.69
N LYS A 53 -11.39 13.40 17.23
CA LYS A 53 -10.31 12.41 17.34
C LYS A 53 -9.93 12.22 18.80
N VAL A 54 -10.22 11.03 19.33
CA VAL A 54 -9.97 10.65 20.74
C VAL A 54 -8.48 10.74 21.11
N ARG A 55 -7.58 10.66 20.14
CA ARG A 55 -6.13 10.84 20.31
C ARG A 55 -5.54 11.59 19.12
N LYS A 56 -4.69 12.58 19.42
CA LYS A 56 -3.86 13.23 18.40
C LYS A 56 -2.72 12.28 18.05
N GLU A 57 -2.72 11.77 16.82
CA GLU A 57 -1.60 10.99 16.29
C GLU A 57 -0.38 11.90 16.17
N THR A 58 0.74 11.51 16.79
CA THR A 58 2.00 12.29 16.75
C THR A 58 2.95 11.81 15.66
N TYR A 59 2.71 10.62 15.11
CA TYR A 59 3.54 10.05 14.07
C TYR A 59 3.03 10.47 12.68
N PRO A 60 3.90 10.90 11.76
CA PRO A 60 3.49 11.36 10.43
C PRO A 60 2.67 10.30 9.68
N TYR A 61 1.54 10.70 9.12
CA TYR A 61 0.66 9.84 8.31
C TYR A 61 0.22 8.55 9.02
N ALA A 62 -0.03 8.61 10.33
CA ALA A 62 -0.31 7.42 11.14
C ALA A 62 -1.54 6.61 10.66
N GLU A 63 -2.58 7.28 10.17
CA GLU A 63 -3.77 6.62 9.65
C GLU A 63 -3.46 5.87 8.35
N GLU A 64 -2.80 6.51 7.39
CA GLU A 64 -2.41 5.93 6.12
C GLU A 64 -1.38 4.82 6.30
N ARG A 65 -0.45 4.93 7.25
CA ARG A 65 0.49 3.84 7.58
C ARG A 65 -0.24 2.60 8.06
N ARG A 66 -1.28 2.74 8.88
CA ARG A 66 -2.11 1.61 9.30
C ARG A 66 -2.87 1.02 8.12
N LEU A 67 -3.37 1.84 7.20
CA LEU A 67 -4.01 1.36 5.97
C LEU A 67 -3.04 0.59 5.07
N PHE A 68 -1.83 1.12 4.88
CA PHE A 68 -0.75 0.46 4.14
C PHE A 68 -0.42 -0.90 4.77
N TYR A 69 -0.23 -0.92 6.10
CA TYR A 69 0.04 -2.14 6.85
C TYR A 69 -1.08 -3.17 6.72
N VAL A 70 -2.36 -2.74 6.79
CA VAL A 70 -3.50 -3.62 6.57
C VAL A 70 -3.41 -4.26 5.18
N ALA A 71 -3.21 -3.48 4.12
CA ALA A 71 -3.09 -4.02 2.76
C ALA A 71 -1.87 -4.96 2.60
N ALA A 72 -0.69 -4.52 3.03
CA ALA A 72 0.56 -5.28 2.96
C ALA A 72 0.46 -6.65 3.65
N THR A 73 -0.11 -6.67 4.85
CA THR A 73 -0.26 -7.91 5.66
C THR A 73 -1.34 -8.86 5.13
N ARG A 74 -2.02 -8.54 4.02
CA ARG A 74 -2.90 -9.50 3.35
C ARG A 74 -2.14 -10.50 2.47
N ALA A 75 -0.88 -10.22 2.14
CA ALA A 75 -0.04 -11.13 1.36
C ALA A 75 0.48 -12.28 2.21
N ARG A 76 0.37 -13.52 1.72
CA ARG A 76 1.01 -14.69 2.34
C ARG A 76 2.41 -14.95 1.81
N LYS A 77 2.65 -14.69 0.52
CA LYS A 77 3.88 -15.05 -0.19
C LYS A 77 4.67 -13.83 -0.63
N GLY A 78 4.01 -12.79 -1.15
CA GLY A 78 4.74 -11.61 -1.64
C GLY A 78 3.88 -10.37 -1.84
N ILE A 79 4.51 -9.21 -1.68
CA ILE A 79 3.92 -7.90 -1.90
C ILE A 79 4.63 -7.27 -3.10
N HIS A 80 3.84 -6.77 -4.05
CA HIS A 80 4.33 -5.97 -5.16
C HIS A 80 3.77 -4.56 -5.04
N ILE A 81 4.62 -3.56 -5.22
CA ILE A 81 4.21 -2.17 -5.05
C ILE A 81 4.47 -1.40 -6.33
N LEU A 82 3.42 -0.79 -6.88
CA LEU A 82 3.50 0.08 -8.04
C LEU A 82 3.61 1.52 -7.57
N ALA A 83 4.84 2.05 -7.65
CA ALA A 83 5.18 3.39 -7.25
C ALA A 83 5.47 4.28 -8.46
N ASP A 84 5.14 5.56 -8.34
CA ASP A 84 5.57 6.58 -9.29
C ASP A 84 7.10 6.76 -9.18
N ARG A 85 7.81 6.71 -10.32
CA ARG A 85 9.27 6.81 -10.34
C ARG A 85 9.77 8.23 -10.16
N LEU A 86 9.05 9.22 -10.68
CA LEU A 86 9.44 10.63 -10.64
C LEU A 86 9.00 11.28 -9.34
N ASN A 87 7.89 10.82 -8.77
CA ASN A 87 7.32 11.36 -7.54
C ASN A 87 6.83 10.25 -6.59
N PRO A 88 7.74 9.39 -6.08
CA PRO A 88 7.37 8.24 -5.26
C PRO A 88 6.71 8.70 -3.97
N SER A 89 5.82 7.87 -3.42
CA SER A 89 5.30 8.07 -2.07
C SER A 89 6.43 8.08 -1.03
N PRO A 90 6.35 8.89 0.04
CA PRO A 90 7.29 8.84 1.15
C PRO A 90 7.42 7.44 1.76
N PHE A 91 6.35 6.62 1.77
CA PHE A 91 6.44 5.24 2.27
C PHE A 91 7.38 4.37 1.42
N ILE A 92 7.46 4.64 0.11
CA ILE A 92 8.38 3.93 -0.79
C ILE A 92 9.81 4.38 -0.55
N THR A 93 10.01 5.69 -0.38
CA THR A 93 11.32 6.24 -0.02
C THR A 93 11.84 5.65 1.29
N GLU A 94 10.97 5.50 2.30
CA GLU A 94 11.32 4.85 3.56
C GLU A 94 11.71 3.38 3.37
N ILE A 95 10.90 2.59 2.65
CA ILE A 95 11.19 1.18 2.37
C ILE A 95 12.54 1.01 1.63
N ARG A 96 12.86 1.91 0.71
CA ARG A 96 14.14 1.90 -0.03
C ARG A 96 15.36 2.21 0.83
N ASN A 97 15.18 3.00 1.88
CA ASN A 97 16.28 3.45 2.74
C ASN A 97 16.55 2.49 3.90
N GLU A 98 15.71 1.47 4.09
CA GLU A 98 15.89 0.43 5.09
C GLU A 98 16.49 -0.85 4.47
N GLU A 99 17.05 -1.72 5.31
CA GLU A 99 17.69 -2.98 4.90
C GLU A 99 16.66 -4.08 4.57
N TYR A 100 15.70 -3.78 3.68
CA TYR A 100 14.76 -4.76 3.16
C TYR A 100 15.28 -5.40 1.86
N ASP A 101 14.93 -6.67 1.61
CA ASP A 101 15.15 -7.33 0.32
C ASP A 101 14.15 -6.78 -0.72
N VAL A 102 14.51 -5.64 -1.31
CA VAL A 102 13.69 -4.93 -2.31
C VAL A 102 14.25 -5.17 -3.70
N GLN A 103 13.46 -5.81 -4.56
CA GLN A 103 13.77 -5.92 -5.99
C GLN A 103 13.05 -4.80 -6.76
N GLU A 104 13.82 -3.89 -7.33
CA GLU A 104 13.28 -2.84 -8.21
C GLU A 104 13.30 -3.29 -9.67
N SER A 105 12.17 -3.12 -10.36
CA SER A 105 12.03 -3.48 -11.78
C SER A 105 11.39 -2.36 -12.59
N GLY A 106 11.90 -2.17 -13.83
CA GLY A 106 11.38 -1.27 -14.86
C GLY A 106 12.46 -0.36 -15.47
N ASN A 107 12.24 0.08 -16.72
CA ASN A 107 13.24 0.80 -17.52
C ASN A 107 13.64 2.15 -16.90
N PRO A 108 14.93 2.54 -16.96
CA PRO A 108 15.33 3.89 -16.57
C PRO A 108 14.55 4.93 -17.39
N PRO A 109 14.22 6.10 -16.79
CA PRO A 109 13.59 7.20 -17.51
C PRO A 109 14.48 7.74 -18.65
#